data_AF-A0ABD0UER1-F1
#
_entry.id   AF-A0ABD0UER1-F1
#
_cell.length_a   1.000
_cell.length_b   1.000
_cell.length_c   1.000
_cell.angle_alpha   90.00
_cell.angle_beta   90.00
_cell.angle_gamma   90.00
#
_symmetry.space_group_name_H-M   'P 1'
#
loop_
_entity.id
_entity.type
_entity.pdbx_description
1 polymer ?
#
loop_
_entity_poly.entity_id
_entity_poly.type
_entity_poly.pdbx_seq_one_letter_code
_entity_poly.pdbx_strand_id
1 'polypeptide(L)'
;MESSGCMGIMAVVAISSSVALFALQIHKRLASDFMKKIEIELSGMKINRTKKKVRFAADVIEPSTDNKEYRRRRSGRALDGIPLSPNSF
;
A
#
# COMPACT_ATOMS: atom_id res chain seq x y z
N MET A 1 -8.52 -57.21 32.32
CA MET A 1 -8.28 -55.76 32.54
C MET A 1 -7.64 -55.22 31.26
N GLU A 2 -8.42 -55.11 30.18
CA GLU A 2 -7.95 -54.61 28.88
C GLU A 2 -8.43 -53.16 28.58
N SER A 3 -9.22 -52.57 29.48
CA SER A 3 -9.94 -51.30 29.23
C SER A 3 -9.18 -50.03 29.62
N SER A 4 -8.21 -50.09 30.53
CA SER A 4 -7.48 -48.91 31.02
C SER A 4 -6.45 -48.38 30.02
N GLY A 5 -5.74 -49.26 29.33
CA GLY A 5 -4.71 -48.88 28.34
C GLY A 5 -5.31 -48.27 27.06
N CYS A 6 -6.47 -48.76 26.62
CA CYS A 6 -7.15 -48.26 25.43
C CYS A 6 -7.59 -46.80 25.57
N MET A 7 -8.14 -46.42 26.74
CA MET A 7 -8.51 -45.03 27.01
C MET A 7 -7.32 -44.07 27.01
N GLY A 8 -6.16 -44.50 27.53
CA GLY A 8 -4.95 -43.69 27.53
C GLY A 8 -4.44 -43.39 26.11
N ILE A 9 -4.43 -44.41 25.24
CA ILE A 9 -4.04 -44.25 23.84
C ILE A 9 -5.02 -43.33 23.09
N MET A 10 -6.32 -43.54 23.30
CA MET A 10 -7.38 -42.69 22.73
C MET A 10 -7.23 -41.23 23.17
N ALA A 11 -6.90 -40.98 24.44
CA ALA A 11 -6.68 -39.63 24.95
C ALA A 11 -5.47 -38.95 24.28
N VAL A 12 -4.34 -39.65 24.13
CA VAL A 12 -3.15 -39.11 23.44
C VAL A 12 -3.46 -38.80 21.98
N VAL A 13 -4.17 -39.69 21.29
CA VAL A 13 -4.59 -39.47 19.89
C VAL A 13 -5.53 -38.27 19.78
N ALA A 14 -6.51 -38.14 20.67
CA ALA A 14 -7.45 -37.01 20.68
C ALA A 14 -6.74 -35.67 20.94
N ILE A 15 -5.81 -35.62 21.90
CA ILE A 15 -5.04 -34.42 22.22
C ILE A 15 -4.11 -34.06 21.06
N SER A 16 -3.35 -35.04 20.54
CA SER A 16 -2.40 -34.83 19.44
C SER A 16 -3.10 -34.35 18.17
N SER A 17 -4.22 -34.98 17.80
CA SER A 17 -5.01 -34.58 16.63
C SER A 17 -5.64 -33.19 16.81
N SER A 18 -6.12 -32.85 18.01
CA SER A 18 -6.65 -31.51 18.31
C SER A 18 -5.61 -30.41 18.08
N VAL A 19 -4.38 -30.60 18.59
CA VAL A 19 -3.28 -29.65 18.40
C VAL A 19 -2.88 -29.55 16.92
N ALA A 20 -2.82 -30.67 16.21
CA ALA A 20 -2.51 -30.69 14.77
C ALA A 20 -3.56 -29.94 13.94
N LEU A 21 -4.85 -30.12 14.24
CA LEU A 21 -5.93 -29.40 13.59
C LEU A 21 -5.90 -27.91 13.92
N PHE A 22 -5.60 -27.55 15.17
CA PHE A 22 -5.45 -26.16 15.59
C PHE A 22 -4.30 -25.47 14.86
N ALA A 23 -3.13 -26.14 14.73
CA ALA A 23 -2.02 -25.65 13.93
C ALA A 23 -2.42 -25.43 12.47
N LEU A 24 -3.14 -26.38 11.85
CA LEU A 24 -3.61 -26.26 10.47
C LEU A 24 -4.61 -25.09 10.30
N GLN A 25 -5.51 -24.89 11.27
CA GLN A 25 -6.43 -23.76 11.27
C GLN A 25 -5.70 -22.43 11.42
N ILE A 26 -4.69 -22.36 12.30
CA ILE A 26 -3.82 -21.18 12.42
C ILE A 26 -3.11 -20.93 11.09
N HIS A 27 -2.53 -21.94 10.45
CA HIS A 27 -1.88 -21.76 9.15
C HIS A 27 -2.83 -21.20 8.10
N LYS A 28 -4.08 -21.69 8.01
CA LYS A 28 -5.09 -21.18 7.06
C LYS A 28 -5.53 -19.76 7.40
N ARG A 29 -5.78 -19.48 8.69
CA ARG A 29 -6.23 -18.15 9.15
C ARG A 29 -5.12 -17.12 9.04
N LEU A 30 -3.92 -17.45 9.50
CA LEU A 30 -2.73 -16.60 9.42
C LEU A 30 -2.32 -16.35 7.97
N ALA A 31 -2.38 -17.36 7.10
CA ALA A 31 -2.14 -17.16 5.67
C ALA A 31 -3.20 -16.23 5.04
N SER A 32 -4.48 -16.39 5.37
CA SER A 32 -5.53 -15.49 4.85
C SER A 32 -5.37 -14.06 5.34
N ASP A 33 -5.10 -13.87 6.64
CA ASP A 33 -4.91 -12.56 7.23
C ASP A 33 -3.64 -11.87 6.70
N PHE A 34 -2.56 -12.64 6.48
CA PHE A 34 -1.33 -12.15 5.86
C PHE A 34 -1.53 -11.80 4.39
N MET A 35 -2.24 -12.64 3.62
CA MET A 35 -2.56 -12.36 2.22
C MET A 35 -3.45 -11.13 2.07
N LYS A 36 -4.43 -10.94 2.96
CA LYS A 36 -5.25 -9.72 3.00
C LYS A 36 -4.39 -8.49 3.31
N LYS A 37 -3.46 -8.58 4.25
CA LYS A 37 -2.53 -7.49 4.58
C LYS A 37 -1.62 -7.15 3.39
N ILE A 38 -1.05 -8.15 2.74
CA ILE A 38 -0.25 -7.98 1.52
C ILE A 38 -1.10 -7.38 0.40
N GLU A 39 -2.32 -7.86 0.20
CA GLU A 39 -3.22 -7.35 -0.85
C GLU A 39 -3.56 -5.87 -0.60
N ILE A 40 -3.82 -5.47 0.64
CA ILE A 40 -4.07 -4.07 1.01
C ILE A 40 -2.81 -3.22 0.77
N GLU A 41 -1.64 -3.67 1.20
CA GLU A 41 -0.37 -2.96 0.99
C GLU A 41 -0.05 -2.84 -0.52
N LEU A 42 -0.26 -3.91 -1.29
CA LEU A 42 -0.01 -3.97 -2.74
C LEU A 42 -1.04 -3.15 -3.54
N SER A 43 -2.31 -3.20 -3.18
CA SER A 43 -3.37 -2.39 -3.80
C SER A 43 -3.25 -0.92 -3.43
N GLY A 44 -2.91 -0.59 -2.18
CA GLY A 44 -2.58 0.77 -1.76
C GLY A 44 -1.42 1.36 -2.56
N MET A 45 -0.42 0.54 -2.91
CA MET A 45 0.69 0.95 -3.78
C MET A 45 0.26 1.16 -5.25
N LYS A 46 -0.78 0.46 -5.74
CA LYS A 46 -1.32 0.65 -7.10
C LYS A 46 -2.16 1.92 -7.24
N ILE A 47 -2.95 2.29 -6.22
CA ILE A 47 -3.83 3.47 -6.27
C ILE A 47 -3.01 4.77 -6.25
N ASN A 48 -1.87 4.81 -5.55
CA ASN A 48 -1.01 5.98 -5.49
C ASN A 48 -0.15 6.23 -6.74
N ARG A 49 -0.27 5.40 -7.77
CA ARG A 49 0.27 5.70 -9.10
C ARG A 49 -0.83 6.32 -9.96
N THR A 50 -1.36 7.47 -9.53
CA THR A 50 -2.11 8.33 -10.46
C THR A 50 -1.24 8.53 -11.69
N LYS A 51 -1.68 8.02 -12.84
CA LYS A 51 -0.92 8.09 -14.08
C LYS A 51 -0.59 9.56 -14.32
N LYS A 52 0.70 9.92 -14.21
CA LYS A 52 1.15 11.29 -14.50
C LYS A 52 0.88 11.54 -15.99
N LYS A 53 -0.15 12.32 -16.28
CA LYS A 53 -0.45 12.75 -17.65
C LYS A 53 0.49 13.90 -17.98
N VAL A 54 1.35 13.71 -18.99
CA VAL A 54 2.19 14.78 -19.51
C VAL A 54 1.26 15.88 -20.03
N ARG A 55 1.46 17.10 -19.55
CA ARG A 55 0.80 18.30 -20.08
C ARG A 55 1.89 19.16 -20.68
N PHE A 56 1.69 19.59 -21.91
CA PHE A 56 2.53 20.60 -22.54
C PHE A 56 2.06 21.98 -22.07
N ALA A 57 3.00 22.87 -21.78
CA ALA A 57 2.69 24.27 -21.52
C ALA A 57 2.14 24.90 -22.81
N ALA A 58 1.11 25.74 -22.71
CA ALA A 58 0.54 26.44 -23.85
C ALA A 58 1.51 27.51 -24.39
N ASP A 59 2.31 28.08 -23.49
CA ASP A 59 3.39 28.99 -23.76
C ASP A 59 4.71 28.21 -23.82
N VAL A 60 5.10 27.80 -25.03
CA VAL A 60 6.45 27.29 -25.28
C VAL A 60 7.40 28.48 -25.23
N ILE A 61 8.07 28.66 -24.08
CA ILE A 61 9.16 29.62 -23.94
C ILE A 61 10.39 28.97 -24.57
N GLU A 62 10.95 29.59 -25.61
CA GLU A 62 12.21 29.13 -26.19
C GLU A 62 13.27 29.05 -25.07
N PRO A 63 14.00 27.92 -24.98
CA PRO A 63 15.03 27.78 -23.97
C PRO A 63 16.11 28.84 -24.22
N SER A 64 16.08 29.89 -23.40
CA SER A 64 17.20 30.83 -23.24
C SER A 64 18.47 29.99 -23.03
N THR A 65 19.52 30.32 -23.79
CA THR A 65 20.82 29.64 -23.76
C THR A 65 21.40 29.52 -22.35
N ASP A 66 21.05 30.47 -21.47
CA ASP A 66 21.23 30.37 -20.03
C ASP A 66 19.85 30.27 -19.35
N ASN A 67 19.52 29.10 -18.80
CA ASN A 67 18.22 28.72 -18.21
C ASN A 67 17.75 29.57 -16.99
N LYS A 68 18.37 30.73 -16.75
CA LYS A 68 18.09 31.65 -15.64
C LYS A 68 16.63 32.04 -15.54
N GLU A 69 15.96 32.27 -16.66
CA GLU A 69 14.57 32.73 -16.66
C GLU A 69 13.61 31.63 -16.19
N TYR A 70 13.82 30.38 -16.63
CA TYR A 70 13.10 29.23 -16.11
C TYR A 70 13.31 29.06 -14.60
N ARG A 71 14.57 29.20 -14.14
CA ARG A 71 14.93 29.08 -12.72
C ARG A 71 14.26 30.17 -11.87
N ARG A 72 14.29 31.44 -12.32
CA ARG A 72 13.64 32.59 -11.66
C ARG A 72 12.14 32.39 -11.50
N ARG A 73 11.42 31.95 -12.54
CA ARG A 73 9.97 31.75 -12.47
C ARG A 73 9.58 30.59 -11.54
N ARG A 74 10.40 29.54 -11.47
CA ARG A 74 10.14 28.40 -10.58
C ARG A 74 10.48 28.71 -9.12
N SER A 75 11.49 29.54 -8.86
CA SER A 75 11.80 30.03 -7.50
C SER A 75 10.80 31.08 -7.00
N GLY A 76 10.22 31.90 -7.90
CA GLY A 76 9.20 32.90 -7.53
C GLY A 76 7.86 32.28 -7.13
N ARG A 77 7.46 31.16 -7.75
CA ARG A 77 6.20 30.45 -7.40
C ARG A 77 6.18 29.79 -6.02
N ALA A 78 7.34 29.68 -5.36
CA ALA A 78 7.42 29.14 -3.99
C ALA A 78 7.13 30.19 -2.90
N LEU A 79 7.08 31.48 -3.25
CA LEU A 79 6.91 32.58 -2.29
C LEU A 79 5.60 33.37 -2.47
N ASP A 80 4.97 33.31 -3.64
CA ASP A 80 3.69 34.00 -3.88
C ASP A 80 2.52 33.01 -3.82
N GLY A 81 1.97 32.85 -2.63
CA GLY A 81 0.55 32.50 -2.49
C GLY A 81 -0.27 33.55 -3.24
N ILE A 82 -0.90 33.12 -4.33
CA ILE A 82 -2.01 33.76 -5.08
C ILE A 82 -2.13 35.29 -4.95
N PRO A 83 -1.82 36.07 -6.00
CA PRO A 83 -2.51 37.32 -6.23
C PRO A 83 -3.80 37.05 -7.00
N LEU A 84 -4.93 37.41 -6.40
CA LEU A 84 -6.23 37.46 -7.06
C LEU A 84 -6.15 38.39 -8.28
N SER A 85 -6.65 37.86 -9.39
CA SER A 85 -6.91 38.56 -10.65
C SER A 85 -7.58 39.92 -10.42
N PRO A 86 -7.00 41.05 -10.86
CA PRO A 86 -7.76 42.28 -11.01
C PRO A 86 -8.40 42.19 -12.39
N ASN A 87 -9.69 41.87 -12.46
CA ASN A 87 -10.64 42.29 -13.51
C ASN A 87 -11.94 41.49 -13.37
N SER A 88 -12.85 42.04 -12.58
CA SER A 88 -14.29 41.79 -12.71
C SER A 88 -15.01 43.09 -12.32
N PHE A 89 -15.16 43.99 -13.28
CA PHE A 89 -16.33 44.81 -13.60
C PHE A 89 -16.08 45.51 -14.93
#